data_AF-A0A031IWJ8-F1
#
_entry.id   AF-A0A031IWJ8-F1
#
_cell.length_a   1.000
_cell.length_b   1.000
_cell.length_c   1.000
_cell.angle_alpha   90.00
_cell.angle_beta   90.00
_cell.angle_gamma   90.00
#
_symmetry.space_group_name_H-M   'P 1'
#
loop_
_entity.id
_entity.type
_entity.pdbx_description
1 polymer ?
#
loop_
_entity_poly.entity_id
_entity_poly.type
_entity_poly.pdbx_seq_one_letter_code
_entity_poly.pdbx_strand_id
1 'polypeptide(L)'
;MPINPHRSTSGSFSHSHANTHHDVTPYKGSPLPCCTSVGYALLNNTKARDLNAELHLAGAALNPRSPRGQLVNVNQPKDLKILDKPTSLNKFVLTQGGQLVVGNIDKNVPPKWMSHPAIAEIGAGPGQSQKIVSAGYMKKNLLGKVCLSNTSGHYLPKQSDLRPALQHLRSMGVEATKGVCVIV
;
A
#
# COMPACT_ATOMS: atom_id res chain seq x y z
N MET A 1 8.59 11.52 76.32
CA MET A 1 10.03 11.46 76.67
C MET A 1 10.82 11.53 75.35
N PRO A 2 12.04 12.12 75.30
CA PRO A 2 12.32 13.44 74.73
C PRO A 2 13.26 13.44 73.48
N ILE A 3 13.67 14.66 73.11
CA ILE A 3 14.46 15.19 71.99
C ILE A 3 15.95 14.74 72.01
N ASN A 4 16.60 14.41 70.87
CA ASN A 4 17.76 15.14 70.27
C ASN A 4 18.44 14.48 69.02
N PRO A 5 19.17 15.27 68.19
CA PRO A 5 19.63 14.98 66.83
C PRO A 5 21.17 14.83 66.67
N HIS A 6 21.61 14.42 65.47
CA HIS A 6 22.94 14.67 64.86
C HIS A 6 22.73 14.60 63.34
N ARG A 7 22.84 15.65 62.50
CA ARG A 7 23.99 16.49 62.05
C ARG A 7 25.18 15.72 61.44
N SER A 8 25.39 15.91 60.14
CA SER A 8 26.68 16.21 59.44
C SER A 8 26.40 16.39 57.92
N THR A 9 26.32 17.60 57.36
CA THR A 9 27.38 18.48 56.79
C THR A 9 28.02 18.03 55.49
N SER A 10 27.86 18.87 54.44
CA SER A 10 28.82 19.35 53.42
C SER A 10 28.10 19.47 52.07
N GLY A 11 28.23 20.51 51.26
CA GLY A 11 28.98 21.76 51.32
C GLY A 11 28.63 22.52 50.03
N SER A 12 28.38 23.82 50.12
CA SER A 12 28.29 24.71 48.96
C SER A 12 29.70 25.14 48.55
N PHE A 13 29.96 25.38 47.26
CA PHE A 13 30.44 26.66 46.70
C PHE A 13 30.79 26.53 45.22
N SER A 14 30.51 27.64 44.53
CA SER A 14 30.61 27.99 43.11
C SER A 14 32.00 27.80 42.48
N HIS A 15 32.07 27.62 41.16
CA HIS A 15 32.54 28.64 40.20
C HIS A 15 32.54 28.10 38.75
N SER A 16 32.27 29.05 37.86
CA SER A 16 32.15 29.04 36.40
C SER A 16 33.29 28.40 35.60
N HIS A 17 32.93 27.71 34.50
CA HIS A 17 33.73 27.69 33.28
C HIS A 17 32.83 27.78 32.04
N ALA A 18 33.12 28.77 31.21
CA ALA A 18 32.61 28.92 29.86
C ALA A 18 33.20 27.83 28.96
N ASN A 19 32.38 27.25 28.07
CA ASN A 19 32.90 26.61 26.85
C ASN A 19 31.95 26.87 25.68
N THR A 20 32.33 27.91 24.94
CA THR A 20 32.38 28.08 23.49
C THR A 20 31.64 27.04 22.61
N HIS A 21 30.71 27.58 21.82
CA HIS A 21 30.26 27.18 20.48
C HIS A 21 30.54 25.75 19.99
N HIS A 22 29.46 24.99 19.77
CA HIS A 22 29.18 24.37 18.46
C HIS A 22 27.66 24.26 18.29
N ASP A 23 27.10 25.26 17.63
CA ASP A 23 25.77 25.23 17.05
C ASP A 23 25.75 24.16 15.97
N VAL A 24 25.23 22.96 16.29
CA VAL A 24 24.97 21.93 15.30
C VAL A 24 23.68 22.33 14.60
N THR A 25 23.83 23.07 13.50
CA THR A 25 22.75 23.32 12.55
C THR A 25 22.05 22.00 12.22
N PRO A 26 20.73 21.88 12.39
CA PRO A 26 20.03 20.74 11.83
C PRO A 26 20.15 20.82 10.31
N TYR A 27 20.65 19.75 9.71
CA TYR A 27 20.72 19.56 8.27
C TYR A 27 19.42 20.05 7.61
N LYS A 28 19.53 21.13 6.84
CA LYS A 28 18.51 21.61 5.91
C LYS A 28 18.48 20.65 4.72
N GLY A 29 18.08 19.41 4.97
CA GLY A 29 17.61 18.53 3.92
C GLY A 29 16.33 19.13 3.38
N SER A 30 16.36 19.61 2.13
CA SER A 30 15.17 20.04 1.42
C SER A 30 14.07 19.00 1.60
N PRO A 31 12.87 19.36 2.06
CA PRO A 31 11.74 18.45 2.03
C PRO A 31 11.56 18.02 0.57
N LEU A 32 11.53 16.71 0.33
CA LEU A 32 11.00 16.18 -0.92
C LEU A 32 9.67 16.90 -1.20
N PRO A 33 9.42 17.38 -2.43
CA PRO A 33 8.24 18.16 -2.73
C PRO A 33 7.02 17.35 -2.31
N CYS A 34 6.33 17.82 -1.28
CA CYS A 34 5.10 17.24 -0.80
C CYS A 34 4.14 17.22 -1.98
N CYS A 35 3.79 16.02 -2.42
CA CYS A 35 2.83 15.79 -3.46
C CYS A 35 1.58 16.59 -3.12
N THR A 36 1.23 17.54 -3.98
CA THR A 36 -0.09 18.16 -4.01
C THR A 36 -1.11 17.04 -3.82
N SER A 37 -1.94 17.14 -2.77
CA SER A 37 -3.02 16.21 -2.52
C SER A 37 -4.08 16.41 -3.60
N VAL A 38 -3.80 15.89 -4.80
CA VAL A 38 -4.81 15.71 -5.83
C VAL A 38 -5.77 14.68 -5.26
N GLY A 39 -6.84 15.13 -4.62
CA GLY A 39 -7.89 14.28 -4.09
C GLY A 39 -8.51 13.51 -5.25
N TYR A 40 -8.12 12.25 -5.41
CA TYR A 40 -8.73 11.37 -6.39
C TYR A 40 -10.13 10.97 -5.94
N ALA A 41 -11.08 10.98 -6.88
CA ALA A 41 -12.43 10.52 -6.62
C ALA A 41 -12.43 9.04 -6.23
N LEU A 42 -13.25 8.69 -5.24
CA LEU A 42 -13.45 7.31 -4.84
C LEU A 42 -14.25 6.55 -5.89
N LEU A 43 -13.90 5.29 -6.10
CA LEU A 43 -14.64 4.35 -6.94
C LEU A 43 -15.72 3.67 -6.10
N ASN A 44 -16.97 3.77 -6.56
CA ASN A 44 -18.09 3.12 -5.89
C ASN A 44 -18.06 1.59 -6.09
N ASN A 45 -18.16 0.82 -5.01
CA ASN A 45 -18.33 -0.63 -5.10
C ASN A 45 -19.79 -0.98 -5.40
N THR A 46 -20.11 -1.23 -6.66
CA THR A 46 -21.47 -1.55 -7.12
C THR A 46 -22.00 -2.90 -6.60
N LYS A 47 -21.14 -3.72 -5.97
CA LYS A 47 -21.47 -5.06 -5.45
C LYS A 47 -21.11 -5.21 -3.97
N ALA A 48 -21.19 -4.13 -3.20
CA ALA A 48 -20.82 -4.14 -1.78
C ALA A 48 -21.55 -5.21 -0.95
N ARG A 49 -22.80 -5.54 -1.31
CA ARG A 49 -23.59 -6.60 -0.66
C ARG A 49 -22.97 -8.00 -0.77
N ASP A 50 -22.15 -8.25 -1.79
CA ASP A 50 -21.56 -9.56 -2.06
C ASP A 50 -20.23 -9.75 -1.29
N LEU A 51 -19.71 -8.69 -0.65
CA LEU A 51 -18.37 -8.66 -0.05
C LEU A 51 -18.12 -9.81 0.93
N ASN A 52 -19.09 -10.15 1.80
CA ASN A 52 -18.90 -11.22 2.77
C ASN A 52 -18.64 -12.58 2.11
N ALA A 53 -19.38 -12.88 1.04
CA ALA A 53 -19.18 -14.11 0.28
C ALA A 53 -17.82 -14.10 -0.45
N GLU A 54 -17.40 -12.93 -0.95
CA GLU A 54 -16.12 -12.77 -1.62
C GLU A 54 -14.92 -12.90 -0.68
N LEU A 55 -15.05 -12.40 0.55
CA LEU A 55 -14.03 -12.60 1.60
C LEU A 55 -13.86 -14.07 1.93
N HIS A 56 -14.95 -14.84 2.00
CA HIS A 56 -14.88 -16.28 2.21
C HIS A 56 -14.12 -16.99 1.08
N LEU A 57 -14.41 -16.65 -0.18
CA LEU A 57 -13.69 -17.20 -1.34
C LEU A 57 -12.21 -16.78 -1.37
N ALA A 58 -11.92 -15.53 -1.01
CA ALA A 58 -10.54 -15.04 -0.93
C ALA A 58 -9.75 -15.74 0.18
N GLY A 59 -10.38 -16.01 1.32
CA GLY A 59 -9.80 -16.84 2.38
C GLY A 59 -9.44 -18.25 1.91
N ALA A 60 -10.29 -18.88 1.09
CA ALA A 60 -10.00 -20.17 0.48
C ALA A 60 -8.82 -20.10 -0.50
N ALA A 61 -8.75 -19.05 -1.32
CA ALA A 61 -7.64 -18.86 -2.26
C ALA A 61 -6.29 -18.61 -1.57
N LEU A 62 -6.31 -17.94 -0.41
CA LEU A 62 -5.13 -17.57 0.37
C LEU A 62 -4.74 -18.62 1.42
N ASN A 63 -5.41 -19.78 1.44
CA ASN A 63 -5.14 -20.83 2.41
C ASN A 63 -3.68 -21.33 2.30
N PRO A 64 -2.87 -21.21 3.37
CA PRO A 64 -1.45 -21.61 3.33
C PRO A 64 -1.21 -23.10 3.05
N ARG A 65 -2.20 -23.97 3.31
CA ARG A 65 -2.09 -25.42 3.07
C ARG A 65 -2.21 -25.79 1.60
N SER A 66 -2.88 -24.95 0.81
CA SER A 66 -3.06 -25.15 -0.63
C SER A 66 -3.24 -23.77 -1.29
N PRO A 67 -2.17 -22.97 -1.38
CA PRO A 67 -2.28 -21.60 -1.86
C PRO A 67 -2.66 -21.61 -3.34
N ARG A 68 -3.73 -20.93 -3.66
CA ARG A 68 -4.23 -20.72 -5.03
C ARG A 68 -4.07 -19.27 -5.49
N GLY A 69 -3.67 -18.40 -4.57
CA GLY A 69 -3.41 -16.99 -4.78
C GLY A 69 -2.51 -16.41 -3.70
N GLN A 70 -2.16 -15.14 -3.87
CA GLN A 70 -1.28 -14.40 -2.98
C GLN A 70 -1.69 -12.92 -2.96
N LEU A 71 -1.56 -12.27 -1.80
CA LEU A 71 -1.66 -10.83 -1.67
C LEU A 71 -0.27 -10.23 -1.43
N VAL A 72 0.00 -9.11 -2.09
CA VAL A 72 1.25 -8.35 -1.92
C VAL A 72 0.92 -6.87 -1.81
N ASN A 73 1.36 -6.26 -0.70
CA ASN A 73 1.39 -4.81 -0.57
C ASN A 73 2.64 -4.31 -1.29
N VAL A 74 2.47 -3.50 -2.32
CA VAL A 74 3.54 -3.03 -3.20
C VAL A 74 4.05 -1.70 -2.64
N ASN A 75 5.18 -1.76 -1.95
CA ASN A 75 5.83 -0.57 -1.37
C ASN A 75 7.12 -0.20 -2.12
N GLN A 76 7.63 -1.10 -2.96
CA GLN A 76 8.90 -0.94 -3.66
C GLN A 76 8.92 -1.79 -4.94
N PRO A 77 9.78 -1.47 -5.93
CA PRO A 77 9.77 -2.13 -7.23
C PRO A 77 9.90 -3.66 -7.18
N LYS A 78 10.66 -4.20 -6.22
CA LYS A 78 10.87 -5.65 -6.09
C LYS A 78 9.61 -6.43 -5.73
N ASP A 79 8.60 -5.78 -5.15
CA ASP A 79 7.34 -6.44 -4.77
C ASP A 79 6.52 -6.82 -6.03
N LEU A 80 6.76 -6.13 -7.15
CA LEU A 80 6.14 -6.42 -8.45
C LEU A 80 6.67 -7.71 -9.11
N LYS A 81 7.59 -8.44 -8.48
CA LYS A 81 7.95 -9.81 -8.88
C LYS A 81 6.75 -10.75 -8.89
N ILE A 82 5.69 -10.43 -8.15
CA ILE A 82 4.42 -11.18 -8.19
C ILE A 82 3.81 -11.25 -9.60
N LEU A 83 4.09 -10.25 -10.44
CA LEU A 83 3.60 -10.18 -11.82
C LEU A 83 4.34 -11.13 -12.78
N ASP A 84 5.45 -11.72 -12.36
CA ASP A 84 6.28 -12.59 -13.21
C ASP A 84 5.72 -14.01 -13.32
N LYS A 85 4.63 -14.33 -12.61
CA LYS A 85 3.97 -15.64 -12.65
C LYS A 85 3.05 -15.75 -13.88
N PRO A 86 3.43 -16.48 -14.95
CA PRO A 86 2.67 -16.50 -16.22
C PRO A 86 1.33 -17.25 -16.10
N THR A 87 1.21 -18.13 -15.11
CA THR A 87 0.04 -18.96 -14.81
C THR A 87 -0.99 -18.27 -13.94
N SER A 88 -0.88 -16.95 -13.76
CA SER A 88 -1.70 -16.19 -12.82
C SER A 88 -2.32 -14.95 -13.44
N LEU A 89 -3.42 -14.49 -12.84
CA LEU A 89 -4.02 -13.20 -13.08
C LEU A 89 -3.68 -12.28 -11.90
N ASN A 90 -3.34 -11.03 -12.20
CA ASN A 90 -3.00 -10.05 -11.18
C ASN A 90 -4.01 -8.91 -11.21
N LYS A 91 -4.79 -8.81 -10.15
CA LYS A 91 -5.67 -7.67 -9.89
C LYS A 91 -4.99 -6.73 -8.93
N PHE A 92 -5.27 -5.45 -9.05
CA PHE A 92 -4.76 -4.44 -8.13
C PHE A 92 -5.86 -3.52 -7.65
N VAL A 93 -5.62 -2.96 -6.47
CA VAL A 93 -6.36 -1.83 -5.93
C VAL A 93 -5.36 -0.83 -5.35
N LEU A 94 -5.66 0.46 -5.49
CA LEU A 94 -4.99 1.54 -4.80
C LEU A 94 -6.02 2.23 -3.91
N THR A 95 -5.72 2.28 -2.61
CA THR A 95 -6.57 3.00 -1.65
C THR A 95 -6.27 4.50 -1.67
N GLN A 96 -7.20 5.30 -1.16
CA GLN A 96 -7.04 6.75 -0.97
C GLN A 96 -5.86 7.07 -0.06
N GLY A 97 -5.54 6.17 0.89
CA GLY A 97 -4.36 6.26 1.76
C GLY A 97 -3.04 5.91 1.07
N GLY A 98 -3.05 5.60 -0.24
CA GLY A 98 -1.84 5.32 -1.01
C GLY A 98 -1.34 3.87 -0.89
N GLN A 99 -2.14 2.94 -0.36
CA GLN A 99 -1.75 1.53 -0.30
C GLN A 99 -2.08 0.84 -1.63
N LEU A 100 -1.04 0.47 -2.39
CA LEU A 100 -1.16 -0.38 -3.58
C LEU A 100 -1.11 -1.86 -3.16
N VAL A 101 -2.18 -2.60 -3.42
CA VAL A 101 -2.27 -4.03 -3.13
C VAL A 101 -2.52 -4.80 -4.41
N VAL A 102 -1.75 -5.87 -4.61
CA VAL A 102 -1.90 -6.80 -5.73
C VAL A 102 -2.39 -8.15 -5.22
N GLY A 103 -3.54 -8.58 -5.74
CA GLY A 103 -4.05 -9.94 -5.60
C GLY A 103 -3.69 -10.77 -6.83
N ASN A 104 -2.86 -11.76 -6.61
CA ASN A 104 -2.49 -12.79 -7.58
C ASN A 104 -3.41 -14.01 -7.38
N ILE A 105 -3.90 -14.59 -8.48
CA ILE A 105 -4.69 -15.82 -8.45
C ILE A 105 -4.32 -16.70 -9.64
N ASP A 106 -4.20 -18.01 -9.42
CA ASP A 106 -3.94 -18.97 -10.50
C ASP A 106 -5.05 -18.92 -11.58
N LYS A 107 -4.67 -19.03 -12.85
CA LYS A 107 -5.60 -18.96 -14.00
C LYS A 107 -6.63 -20.09 -14.05
N ASN A 108 -6.33 -21.24 -13.43
CA ASN A 108 -7.27 -22.36 -13.33
C ASN A 108 -8.25 -22.22 -12.15
N VAL A 109 -8.27 -21.08 -11.46
CA VAL A 109 -9.19 -20.77 -10.38
C VAL A 109 -10.12 -19.65 -10.83
N PRO A 110 -11.43 -19.70 -10.45
CA PRO A 110 -12.34 -18.63 -10.82
C PRO A 110 -11.82 -17.27 -10.33
N PRO A 111 -11.64 -16.27 -11.21
CA PRO A 111 -11.06 -14.97 -10.81
C PRO A 111 -11.85 -14.26 -9.72
N LYS A 112 -13.15 -14.57 -9.57
CA LYS A 112 -14.00 -14.04 -8.49
C LYS A 112 -13.53 -14.41 -7.08
N TRP A 113 -12.73 -15.47 -6.94
CA TRP A 113 -12.15 -15.86 -5.64
C TRP A 113 -11.20 -14.80 -5.10
N MET A 114 -10.64 -13.96 -5.95
CA MET A 114 -9.81 -12.83 -5.55
C MET A 114 -10.45 -11.54 -6.07
N SER A 115 -11.57 -11.11 -5.52
CA SER A 115 -12.26 -9.90 -5.97
C SER A 115 -11.49 -8.62 -5.58
N HIS A 116 -11.67 -7.52 -6.32
CA HIS A 116 -11.04 -6.24 -5.97
C HIS A 116 -11.39 -5.76 -4.55
N PRO A 117 -12.66 -5.78 -4.08
CA PRO A 117 -12.94 -5.37 -2.71
C PRO A 117 -12.36 -6.35 -1.68
N ALA A 118 -12.33 -7.67 -1.93
CA ALA A 118 -11.69 -8.62 -1.02
C ALA A 118 -10.18 -8.38 -0.90
N ILE A 119 -9.50 -8.06 -2.02
CA ILE A 119 -8.08 -7.66 -2.03
C ILE A 119 -7.88 -6.43 -1.13
N ALA A 120 -8.76 -5.43 -1.22
CA ALA A 120 -8.67 -4.22 -0.41
C ALA A 120 -8.86 -4.51 1.08
N GLU A 121 -9.91 -5.23 1.45
CA GLU A 121 -10.21 -5.56 2.84
C GLU A 121 -9.10 -6.39 3.51
N ILE A 122 -8.58 -7.39 2.81
CA ILE A 122 -7.58 -8.31 3.38
C ILE A 122 -6.17 -7.70 3.34
N GLY A 123 -5.80 -7.05 2.23
CA GLY A 123 -4.42 -6.56 2.05
C GLY A 123 -4.17 -5.15 2.58
N ALA A 124 -5.15 -4.25 2.44
CA ALA A 124 -5.03 -2.87 2.94
C ALA A 124 -5.70 -2.68 4.31
N GLY A 125 -6.68 -3.53 4.66
CA GLY A 125 -7.31 -3.60 5.97
C GLY A 125 -8.83 -3.35 5.93
N PRO A 126 -9.52 -3.54 7.08
CA PRO A 126 -10.97 -3.42 7.16
C PRO A 126 -11.50 -2.06 6.69
N GLY A 127 -12.55 -2.08 5.88
CA GLY A 127 -13.24 -0.91 5.32
C GLY A 127 -12.53 -0.26 4.13
N GLN A 128 -11.37 -0.77 3.71
CA GLN A 128 -10.62 -0.19 2.58
C GLN A 128 -11.30 -0.44 1.23
N SER A 129 -12.23 -1.39 1.13
CA SER A 129 -13.03 -1.56 -0.09
C SER A 129 -13.89 -0.34 -0.45
N GLN A 130 -14.15 0.56 0.51
CA GLN A 130 -14.89 1.80 0.29
C GLN A 130 -13.97 3.01 0.01
N LYS A 131 -12.65 2.81 0.07
CA LYS A 131 -11.64 3.87 -0.05
C LYS A 131 -10.76 3.67 -1.27
N ILE A 132 -11.29 3.13 -2.36
CA ILE A 132 -10.53 2.85 -3.58
C ILE A 132 -10.50 4.04 -4.51
N VAL A 133 -9.32 4.41 -5.00
CA VAL A 133 -9.13 5.49 -6.00
C VAL A 133 -8.69 4.95 -7.35
N SER A 134 -8.22 3.71 -7.40
CA SER A 134 -7.86 3.03 -8.65
C SER A 134 -8.00 1.52 -8.46
N ALA A 135 -8.55 0.84 -9.45
CA ALA A 135 -8.66 -0.61 -9.45
C ALA A 135 -8.54 -1.14 -10.87
N GLY A 136 -8.15 -2.41 -10.98
CA GLY A 136 -8.06 -3.05 -12.28
C GLY A 136 -7.17 -4.27 -12.27
N TYR A 137 -6.59 -4.57 -13.41
CA TYR A 137 -5.58 -5.61 -13.54
C TYR A 137 -4.25 -5.02 -13.93
N MET A 138 -3.17 -5.72 -13.59
CA MET A 138 -1.82 -5.35 -14.01
C MET A 138 -1.05 -6.55 -14.51
N LYS A 139 -0.08 -6.31 -15.39
CA LYS A 139 0.88 -7.34 -15.84
C LYS A 139 2.16 -6.67 -16.30
N LYS A 140 3.25 -7.41 -16.42
CA LYS A 140 4.40 -6.95 -17.21
C LYS A 140 4.20 -7.28 -18.69
N ASN A 141 4.61 -6.38 -19.56
CA ASN A 141 4.71 -6.68 -20.99
C ASN A 141 6.03 -7.41 -21.29
N LEU A 142 6.28 -7.74 -22.57
CA LEU A 142 7.50 -8.45 -23.00
C LEU A 142 8.79 -7.67 -22.70
N LEU A 143 8.71 -6.35 -22.51
CA LEU A 143 9.84 -5.49 -22.14
C LEU A 143 9.97 -5.30 -20.62
N GLY A 144 9.21 -6.05 -19.82
CA GLY A 144 9.22 -5.94 -18.35
C GLY A 144 8.46 -4.74 -17.79
N LYS A 145 7.86 -3.90 -18.63
CA LYS A 145 7.11 -2.70 -18.24
C LYS A 145 5.73 -3.05 -17.70
N VAL A 146 5.32 -2.41 -16.60
CA VAL A 146 3.99 -2.63 -16.03
C VAL A 146 2.92 -2.01 -16.92
N CYS A 147 1.89 -2.79 -17.21
CA CYS A 147 0.73 -2.39 -17.97
C CYS A 147 -0.51 -2.50 -17.07
N LEU A 148 -1.26 -1.41 -16.95
CA LEU A 148 -2.51 -1.33 -16.18
C LEU A 148 -3.73 -1.37 -17.10
N SER A 149 -4.74 -2.15 -16.72
CA SER A 149 -6.05 -2.25 -17.38
C SER A 149 -7.16 -1.90 -16.39
N ASN A 150 -8.17 -1.14 -16.83
CA ASN A 150 -9.29 -0.66 -16.02
C ASN A 150 -10.42 -1.69 -15.89
N THR A 151 -10.12 -2.98 -15.98
CA THR A 151 -11.13 -4.03 -15.86
C THR A 151 -11.42 -4.31 -14.38
N SER A 152 -12.61 -3.93 -13.90
CA SER A 152 -13.14 -4.37 -12.60
C SER A 152 -14.66 -4.44 -12.67
N GLY A 153 -15.24 -5.61 -12.38
CA GLY A 153 -16.69 -5.78 -12.32
C GLY A 153 -17.35 -5.17 -11.08
N HIS A 154 -16.57 -4.67 -10.12
CA HIS A 154 -17.03 -4.07 -8.88
C HIS A 154 -17.04 -2.55 -8.95
N TYR A 155 -15.90 -2.00 -9.37
CA TYR A 155 -15.65 -0.56 -9.36
C TYR A 155 -15.89 0.11 -10.72
N LEU A 156 -16.00 -0.67 -11.80
CA LEU A 156 -16.22 -0.21 -13.18
C LEU A 156 -15.36 1.02 -13.57
N PRO A 157 -14.03 1.00 -13.33
CA PRO A 157 -13.21 2.19 -13.50
C PRO A 157 -13.10 2.60 -14.96
N LYS A 158 -13.03 3.90 -15.20
CA LYS A 158 -12.65 4.48 -16.48
C LYS A 158 -11.13 4.46 -16.64
N GLN A 159 -10.64 4.64 -17.87
CA GLN A 159 -9.20 4.73 -18.12
C GLN A 159 -8.53 5.93 -17.41
N SER A 160 -9.29 6.99 -17.09
CA SER A 160 -8.83 8.11 -16.26
C SER A 160 -8.46 7.67 -14.84
N ASP A 161 -9.17 6.67 -14.32
CA ASP A 161 -9.08 6.23 -12.92
C ASP A 161 -7.87 5.33 -12.69
N LEU A 162 -7.13 5.00 -13.75
CA LEU A 162 -5.79 4.38 -13.67
C LEU A 162 -4.69 5.39 -13.36
N ARG A 163 -4.95 6.70 -13.49
CA ARG A 163 -3.97 7.77 -13.24
C ARG A 163 -3.34 7.69 -11.84
N PRO A 164 -4.08 7.44 -10.75
CA PRO A 164 -3.50 7.36 -9.41
C PRO A 164 -2.48 6.21 -9.29
N ALA A 165 -2.85 5.00 -9.75
CA ALA A 165 -1.95 3.85 -9.73
C ALA A 165 -0.73 4.05 -10.63
N LEU A 166 -0.92 4.67 -11.80
CA LEU A 166 0.18 5.00 -12.71
C LEU A 166 1.18 5.96 -12.07
N GLN A 167 0.71 7.01 -11.40
CA GLN A 167 1.58 7.95 -10.70
C GLN A 167 2.28 7.31 -9.50
N HIS A 168 1.56 6.49 -8.72
CA HIS A 168 2.12 5.77 -7.58
C HIS A 168 3.28 4.86 -8.00
N LEU A 169 3.11 4.09 -9.09
CA LEU A 169 4.17 3.25 -9.64
C LEU A 169 5.37 4.09 -10.13
N ARG A 170 5.11 5.21 -10.78
CA ARG A 170 6.19 6.10 -11.26
C ARG A 170 6.96 6.76 -10.11
N SER A 171 6.30 7.13 -9.02
CA SER A 171 6.98 7.71 -7.86
C SER A 171 7.95 6.74 -7.16
N MET A 172 7.75 5.44 -7.33
CA MET A 172 8.68 4.39 -6.86
C MET A 172 9.68 3.94 -7.94
N GLY A 173 9.80 4.66 -9.06
CA GLY A 173 10.77 4.36 -10.13
C GLY A 173 10.34 3.22 -11.07
N VAL A 174 9.07 2.84 -11.08
CA VAL A 174 8.55 1.79 -11.97
C VAL A 174 8.04 2.38 -13.26
N GLU A 175 8.54 1.85 -14.38
CA GLU A 175 7.96 2.14 -15.67
C GLU A 175 6.58 1.49 -15.81
N ALA A 176 5.57 2.33 -16.02
CA ALA A 176 4.19 1.89 -16.17
C ALA A 176 3.43 2.63 -17.28
N THR A 177 2.44 1.95 -17.85
CA THR A 177 1.49 2.43 -18.87
C THR A 177 0.07 2.02 -18.52
N LYS A 178 -0.93 2.73 -19.07
CA LYS A 178 -2.35 2.38 -18.99
C LYS A 178 -2.88 2.08 -20.39
N GLY A 179 -3.77 1.09 -20.54
CA GLY A 179 -4.40 0.79 -21.84
C GLY A 179 -4.75 -0.68 -22.04
N VAL A 180 -4.80 -1.10 -23.31
CA VAL A 180 -5.13 -2.48 -23.70
C VAL A 180 -3.96 -3.40 -23.36
N CYS A 181 -3.89 -3.81 -22.10
CA CYS A 181 -3.10 -4.96 -21.71
C CYS A 181 -3.91 -6.19 -22.13
N VAL A 182 -3.34 -7.07 -22.98
CA VAL A 182 -3.97 -8.36 -23.27
C VAL A 182 -3.95 -9.18 -21.98
N ILE A 183 -5.09 -9.31 -21.32
CA ILE A 183 -5.25 -10.14 -20.11
C ILE A 183 -5.80 -11.48 -20.59
N VAL A 184 -4.89 -12.36 -20.97
CA VAL A 184 -5.14 -13.76 -21.29
C VAL A 184 -4.54 -14.64 -20.21
#